data_AF-A0A966IQU6-F1
#
_entry.id   AF-A0A966IQU6-F1
#
_cell.length_a   1.000
_cell.length_b   1.000
_cell.length_c   1.000
_cell.angle_alpha   90.00
_cell.angle_beta   90.00
_cell.angle_gamma   90.00
#
_symmetry.space_group_name_H-M   'P 1'
#
loop_
_entity.id
_entity.type
_entity.pdbx_description
1 polymer ?
#
loop_
_entity_poly.entity_id
_entity_poly.type
_entity_poly.pdbx_seq_one_letter_code
_entity_poly.pdbx_strand_id
1 'polypeptide(L)'
;MCQISPLPSPITRFCAIATTAVILSIAMPMGCPLIMGRKTWDSIGRPLPGRGSIVMTRDQNWVADGAVAVATMPAAIIAARDWIEANAEARPEIILFGGGEIYHQGLDYCHKIERTVIDAAPDGGANAAFFPDLPADQWDIEIEAEIAATDDVPAYRYDRAIRCSAPKPLF
;
A
#
# COMPACT_ATOMS: atom_id res chain seq x y z
N MET A 1 -9.67 -50.11 -1.57
CA MET A 1 -8.59 -49.46 -0.79
C MET A 1 -7.70 -48.75 -1.80
N CYS A 2 -7.97 -47.48 -2.06
CA CYS A 2 -7.22 -46.69 -3.03
C CYS A 2 -6.13 -45.91 -2.29
N GLN A 3 -4.88 -46.09 -2.71
CA GLN A 3 -3.69 -45.54 -2.07
C GLN A 3 -3.63 -44.02 -2.28
N ILE A 4 -3.34 -43.28 -1.22
CA ILE A 4 -3.06 -41.85 -1.26
C ILE A 4 -1.63 -41.69 -1.78
N SER A 5 -1.51 -41.10 -2.97
CA SER A 5 -0.22 -40.69 -3.56
C SER A 5 0.20 -39.33 -2.97
N PRO A 6 1.50 -39.08 -2.73
CA PRO A 6 1.97 -37.81 -2.17
C PRO A 6 1.97 -36.71 -3.24
N LEU A 7 1.37 -35.56 -2.93
CA LEU A 7 1.42 -34.37 -3.78
C LEU A 7 2.86 -33.78 -3.78
N PRO A 8 3.37 -33.30 -4.93
CA PRO A 8 4.72 -32.78 -5.04
C PRO A 8 4.81 -31.26 -4.80
N SER A 9 5.71 -30.86 -3.88
CA SER A 9 6.43 -29.57 -3.80
C SER A 9 5.61 -28.27 -3.53
N PRO A 10 6.24 -27.23 -2.93
CA PRO A 10 5.54 -26.07 -2.39
C PRO A 10 5.14 -25.13 -3.53
N ILE A 11 3.86 -25.14 -3.86
CA ILE A 11 3.25 -24.15 -4.75
C ILE A 11 3.38 -22.79 -4.05
N THR A 12 4.17 -21.92 -4.68
CA THR A 12 4.29 -20.49 -4.44
C THR A 12 2.93 -19.90 -4.05
N ARG A 13 2.79 -19.47 -2.80
CA ARG A 13 1.64 -18.70 -2.35
C ARG A 13 1.65 -17.38 -3.10
N PHE A 14 0.82 -17.28 -4.14
CA PHE A 14 0.63 -16.04 -4.87
C PHE A 14 -0.19 -15.09 -3.99
N CYS A 15 0.51 -14.15 -3.37
CA CYS A 15 -0.10 -13.11 -2.56
C CYS A 15 -0.54 -11.99 -3.50
N ALA A 16 -1.80 -12.00 -3.94
CA ALA A 16 -2.44 -10.78 -4.40
C ALA A 16 -2.61 -9.88 -3.18
N ILE A 17 -1.53 -9.21 -2.76
CA ILE A 17 -1.64 -8.18 -1.73
C ILE A 17 -2.28 -7.00 -2.44
N ALA A 18 -3.62 -6.96 -2.41
CA ALA A 18 -4.30 -5.69 -2.35
C ALA A 18 -3.86 -5.06 -1.03
N THR A 19 -2.67 -4.44 -1.03
CA THR A 19 -2.23 -3.59 0.08
C THR A 19 -3.08 -2.34 0.00
N THR A 20 -4.35 -2.50 0.35
CA THR A 20 -5.12 -1.39 0.82
C THR A 20 -4.38 -0.98 2.08
N ALA A 21 -3.60 0.09 2.01
CA ALA A 21 -3.38 0.89 3.20
C ALA A 21 -4.78 1.13 3.76
N VAL A 22 -5.10 0.48 4.88
CA VAL A 22 -6.46 0.39 5.41
C VAL A 22 -7.05 1.80 5.50
N ILE A 23 -7.94 2.13 4.56
CA ILE A 23 -8.90 3.23 4.70
C ILE A 23 -10.18 2.55 5.17
N LEU A 24 -10.25 2.25 6.47
CA LEU A 24 -11.54 2.22 7.14
C LEU A 24 -11.91 3.68 7.41
N SER A 25 -13.03 4.08 6.83
CA SER A 25 -13.62 5.42 6.86
C SER A 25 -13.15 6.39 5.75
N ILE A 26 -13.99 6.47 4.73
CA ILE A 26 -14.10 7.58 3.76
C ILE A 26 -14.61 8.87 4.48
N ALA A 27 -14.81 8.82 5.80
CA ALA A 27 -15.37 9.87 6.63
C ALA A 27 -14.51 10.20 7.88
N MET A 28 -13.17 10.21 7.77
CA MET A 28 -12.37 10.84 8.84
C MET A 28 -12.24 12.34 8.56
N PRO A 29 -12.72 13.23 9.45
CA PRO A 29 -12.59 14.68 9.28
C PRO A 29 -11.13 15.18 9.32
N MET A 30 -10.18 14.35 9.79
CA MET A 30 -8.76 14.70 9.96
C MET A 30 -7.89 13.77 9.11
N GLY A 31 -7.43 14.22 7.95
CA GLY A 31 -6.70 13.39 7.00
C GLY A 31 -5.17 13.41 7.17
N CYS A 32 -4.50 12.70 6.26
CA CYS A 32 -3.05 12.58 6.17
C CYS A 32 -2.65 12.55 4.69
N PRO A 33 -1.41 12.93 4.34
CA PRO A 33 -0.91 12.84 2.98
C PRO A 33 -0.80 11.40 2.48
N LEU A 34 -1.16 11.21 1.21
CA LEU A 34 -1.05 9.98 0.46
C LEU A 34 0.00 10.15 -0.64
N ILE A 35 1.03 9.32 -0.61
CA ILE A 35 2.01 9.21 -1.70
C ILE A 35 1.57 8.09 -2.62
N MET A 36 1.29 8.40 -3.88
CA MET A 36 0.83 7.43 -4.86
C MET A 36 1.48 7.60 -6.23
N GLY A 37 1.40 6.59 -7.09
CA GLY A 37 1.88 6.67 -8.46
C GLY A 37 0.80 7.20 -9.40
N ARG A 38 1.20 7.72 -10.56
CA ARG A 38 0.28 8.25 -11.60
C ARG A 38 -0.88 7.29 -11.93
N LYS A 39 -0.61 5.98 -12.11
CA LYS A 39 -1.66 5.00 -12.43
C LYS A 39 -2.71 4.85 -11.31
N THR A 40 -2.28 4.95 -10.06
CA THR A 40 -3.18 4.92 -8.89
C THR A 40 -4.02 6.19 -8.83
N TRP A 41 -3.42 7.35 -9.12
CA TRP A 41 -4.18 8.59 -9.23
C TRP A 41 -5.25 8.49 -10.33
N ASP A 42 -4.87 8.04 -11.52
CA ASP A 42 -5.79 7.94 -12.66
C ASP A 42 -6.97 7.00 -12.41
N SER A 43 -6.78 5.92 -11.64
CA SER A 43 -7.89 5.01 -11.29
C SER A 43 -8.88 5.63 -10.31
N ILE A 44 -8.43 6.56 -9.46
CA ILE A 44 -9.28 7.31 -8.52
C ILE A 44 -9.93 8.51 -9.23
N GLY A 45 -9.16 9.21 -10.07
CA GLY A 45 -9.57 10.34 -10.90
C GLY A 45 -9.77 11.67 -10.18
N ARG A 46 -9.55 11.74 -8.87
CA ARG A 46 -9.78 12.95 -8.05
C ARG A 46 -9.00 12.93 -6.73
N PRO A 47 -8.75 14.08 -6.11
CA PRO A 47 -8.22 14.12 -4.74
C PRO A 47 -9.22 13.51 -3.75
N LEU A 48 -8.70 12.82 -2.75
CA LEU A 48 -9.52 12.30 -1.66
C LEU A 48 -9.78 13.42 -0.63
N PRO A 49 -11.05 13.69 -0.26
CA PRO A 49 -11.37 14.78 0.66
C PRO A 49 -10.57 14.70 1.97
N GLY A 50 -10.05 15.86 2.40
CA GLY A 50 -9.26 16.00 3.63
C GLY A 50 -7.85 15.40 3.57
N ARG A 51 -7.40 14.85 2.43
CA ARG A 51 -6.09 14.21 2.30
C ARG A 51 -5.18 14.94 1.30
N GLY A 52 -3.90 15.08 1.65
CA GLY A 52 -2.88 15.57 0.73
C GLY A 52 -2.62 14.53 -0.36
N SER A 53 -2.79 14.89 -1.62
CA SER A 53 -2.53 13.97 -2.74
C SER A 53 -1.17 14.26 -3.35
N ILE A 54 -0.17 13.43 -3.04
CA ILE A 54 1.18 13.52 -3.62
C ILE A 54 1.33 12.43 -4.68
N VAL A 55 1.48 12.85 -5.93
CA VAL A 55 1.51 11.95 -7.09
C VAL A 55 2.91 11.90 -7.67
N MET A 56 3.50 10.71 -7.62
CA MET A 56 4.78 10.42 -8.26
C MET A 56 4.58 10.13 -9.75
N THR A 57 5.24 10.92 -10.58
CA THR A 57 5.19 10.82 -12.03
C THR A 57 6.54 11.19 -12.66
N ARG A 58 6.86 10.58 -13.81
CA ARG A 58 8.02 10.94 -14.63
C ARG A 58 7.70 12.05 -15.64
N ASP A 59 6.42 12.32 -15.85
CA ASP A 59 5.97 13.40 -16.73
C ASP A 59 6.04 14.73 -15.97
N GLN A 60 6.99 15.57 -16.35
CA GLN A 60 7.24 16.87 -15.71
C GLN A 60 6.17 17.91 -16.04
N ASN A 61 5.35 17.67 -17.07
CA ASN A 61 4.27 18.56 -17.47
C ASN A 61 2.91 18.12 -16.94
N TRP A 62 2.87 17.02 -16.18
CA TRP A 62 1.63 16.49 -15.64
C TRP A 62 1.12 17.39 -14.51
N VAL A 63 -0.14 17.79 -14.63
CA VAL A 63 -0.85 18.62 -13.65
C VAL A 63 -2.20 18.00 -13.40
N ALA A 64 -2.62 17.96 -12.13
CA ALA A 64 -3.97 17.63 -11.76
C ALA A 64 -4.41 18.50 -10.58
N ASP A 65 -5.64 18.99 -10.64
CA ASP A 65 -6.19 19.85 -9.60
C ASP A 65 -6.25 19.11 -8.27
N GLY A 66 -5.72 19.76 -7.22
CA GLY A 66 -5.68 19.20 -5.87
C GLY A 66 -4.61 18.11 -5.65
N ALA A 67 -3.70 17.90 -6.61
CA ALA A 67 -2.54 17.02 -6.46
C ALA A 67 -1.22 17.80 -6.56
N VAL A 68 -0.21 17.33 -5.81
CA VAL A 68 1.17 17.77 -5.93
C VAL A 68 1.95 16.73 -6.72
N ALA A 69 2.46 17.12 -7.88
CA ALA A 69 3.28 16.25 -8.73
C ALA A 69 4.74 16.28 -8.28
N VAL A 70 5.36 15.11 -8.14
CA VAL A 70 6.78 14.97 -7.75
C VAL A 70 7.43 13.84 -8.56
N ALA A 71 8.76 13.92 -8.73
CA ALA A 71 9.50 12.95 -9.55
C ALA A 71 10.18 11.82 -8.76
N THR A 72 10.38 11.99 -7.45
CA THR A 72 11.19 11.09 -6.62
C THR A 72 10.58 10.85 -5.25
N MET A 73 10.89 9.70 -4.63
CA MET A 73 10.42 9.37 -3.28
C MET A 73 10.85 10.40 -2.21
N PRO A 74 12.12 10.89 -2.18
CA PRO A 74 12.50 11.96 -1.25
C PRO A 74 11.70 13.25 -1.44
N ALA A 75 11.45 13.66 -2.69
CA ALA A 75 10.63 14.82 -2.97
C ALA A 75 9.16 14.60 -2.53
N ALA A 76 8.65 13.38 -2.65
CA ALA A 76 7.32 13.02 -2.17
C ALA A 76 7.20 13.09 -0.65
N ILE A 77 8.22 12.62 0.08
CA ILE A 77 8.30 12.71 1.55
C ILE A 77 8.34 14.17 2.02
N ILE A 78 9.13 15.02 1.34
CA ILE A 78 9.18 16.46 1.64
C ILE A 78 7.82 17.12 1.39
N ALA A 79 7.20 16.88 0.23
CA ALA A 79 5.88 17.43 -0.08
C ALA A 79 4.80 16.96 0.91
N ALA A 80 4.88 15.71 1.37
CA ALA A 80 3.99 15.18 2.39
C ALA A 80 4.17 15.87 3.74
N ARG A 81 5.42 16.12 4.17
CA ARG A 81 5.72 16.89 5.38
C ARG A 81 5.18 18.31 5.27
N ASP A 82 5.49 19.00 4.18
CA ASP A 82 5.06 20.39 3.98
C ASP A 82 3.52 20.49 3.98
N TRP A 83 2.82 19.48 3.45
CA TRP A 83 1.37 19.38 3.56
C TRP A 83 0.91 19.22 5.02
N ILE A 84 1.55 18.35 5.81
CA ILE A 84 1.21 18.18 7.24
C ILE A 84 1.41 19.51 7.99
N GLU A 85 2.53 20.20 7.76
CA GLU A 85 2.83 21.49 8.41
C GLU A 85 1.83 22.58 8.05
N ALA A 86 1.35 22.60 6.80
CA ALA A 86 0.33 23.54 6.34
C ALA A 86 -1.08 23.23 6.86
N ASN A 87 -1.30 22.04 7.43
CA ASN A 87 -2.61 21.58 7.90
C ASN A 87 -2.51 21.23 9.39
N ALA A 88 -2.77 22.20 10.27
CA ALA A 88 -2.65 22.05 11.74
C ALA A 88 -3.47 20.87 12.33
N GLU A 89 -4.52 20.47 11.61
CA GLU A 89 -5.42 19.38 11.95
C GLU A 89 -4.99 18.02 11.35
N ALA A 90 -3.93 17.99 10.55
CA ALA A 90 -3.44 16.77 9.93
C ALA A 90 -2.87 15.80 10.96
N ARG A 91 -3.05 14.50 10.69
CA ARG A 91 -2.31 13.47 11.44
C ARG A 91 -0.84 13.50 11.00
N PRO A 92 0.13 13.33 11.93
CA PRO A 92 1.56 13.33 11.61
C PRO A 92 2.00 11.99 11.02
N GLU A 93 1.29 11.52 10.00
CA GLU A 93 1.49 10.24 9.32
C GLU A 93 1.57 10.45 7.82
N ILE A 94 2.42 9.68 7.14
CA ILE A 94 2.46 9.62 5.67
C ILE A 94 2.06 8.21 5.25
N ILE A 95 1.12 8.10 4.32
CA ILE A 95 0.67 6.81 3.80
C ILE A 95 1.22 6.60 2.39
N LEU A 96 1.93 5.49 2.19
CA LEU A 96 2.19 4.97 0.85
C LEU A 96 0.92 4.31 0.32
N PHE A 97 0.34 4.93 -0.69
CA PHE A 97 -0.93 4.52 -1.27
C PHE A 97 -0.75 3.74 -2.59
N GLY A 98 0.48 3.32 -2.88
CA GLY A 98 0.81 2.44 -4.01
C GLY A 98 0.85 3.15 -5.36
N GLY A 99 0.96 2.44 -6.49
CA GLY A 99 1.05 0.99 -6.63
C GLY A 99 2.45 0.41 -6.39
N GLY A 100 2.72 -0.78 -6.97
CA GLY A 100 3.93 -1.59 -6.73
C GLY A 100 5.25 -0.81 -6.67
N GLU A 101 5.51 0.05 -7.65
CA GLU A 101 6.74 0.86 -7.70
C GLU A 101 6.88 1.82 -6.49
N ILE A 102 5.76 2.39 -6.03
CA ILE A 102 5.75 3.28 -4.86
C ILE A 102 6.03 2.49 -3.60
N TYR A 103 5.45 1.30 -3.47
CA TYR A 103 5.77 0.40 -2.36
C TYR A 103 7.24 0.01 -2.39
N HIS A 104 7.78 -0.39 -3.53
CA HIS A 104 9.20 -0.75 -3.67
C HIS A 104 10.14 0.39 -3.26
N GLN A 105 9.88 1.62 -3.69
CA GLN A 105 10.73 2.77 -3.35
C GLN A 105 10.56 3.25 -1.91
N GLY A 106 9.39 3.02 -1.31
CA GLY A 106 9.01 3.59 -0.03
C GLY A 106 9.10 2.63 1.16
N LEU A 107 9.20 1.32 0.91
CA LEU A 107 9.10 0.29 1.94
C LEU A 107 10.08 0.54 3.10
N ASP A 108 11.33 0.89 2.80
CA ASP A 108 12.39 1.14 3.77
C ASP A 108 12.09 2.27 4.77
N TYR A 109 11.17 3.17 4.44
CA TYR A 109 10.73 4.26 5.31
C TYR A 109 9.54 3.84 6.21
N CYS A 110 8.88 2.72 5.93
CA CYS A 110 7.70 2.29 6.66
C CYS A 110 8.06 1.64 8.01
N HIS A 111 7.41 2.10 9.07
CA HIS A 111 7.46 1.45 10.38
C HIS A 111 6.41 0.35 10.54
N LYS A 112 5.24 0.54 9.92
CA LYS A 112 4.06 -0.32 10.01
C LYS A 112 3.42 -0.51 8.64
N ILE A 113 2.89 -1.69 8.40
CA ILE A 113 2.05 -2.02 7.24
C ILE A 113 0.75 -2.61 7.75
N GLU A 114 -0.36 -2.06 7.29
CA GLU A 114 -1.67 -2.70 7.38
C GLU A 114 -1.97 -3.27 5.99
N ARG A 115 -2.17 -4.58 5.88
CA ARG A 115 -2.43 -5.23 4.58
C ARG A 115 -3.58 -6.22 4.66
N THR A 116 -4.35 -6.28 3.57
CA THR A 116 -5.33 -7.35 3.37
C THR A 116 -4.72 -8.38 2.42
N VAL A 117 -4.64 -9.64 2.86
CA VAL A 117 -4.19 -10.76 2.05
C VAL A 117 -5.42 -11.49 1.55
N ILE A 118 -5.64 -11.45 0.23
CA ILE A 118 -6.77 -12.11 -0.42
C ILE A 118 -6.32 -13.50 -0.88
N ASP A 119 -7.06 -14.54 -0.51
CA ASP A 119 -6.83 -15.92 -0.95
C ASP A 119 -7.44 -16.12 -2.35
N ALA A 120 -6.83 -15.46 -3.32
CA ALA A 120 -7.17 -15.56 -4.73
C ALA A 120 -5.90 -15.41 -5.58
N ALA A 121 -5.90 -16.05 -6.74
CA ALA A 121 -4.81 -15.98 -7.72
C ALA A 121 -5.30 -15.36 -9.04
N PRO A 122 -5.66 -14.06 -9.08
CA PRO A 122 -5.94 -13.39 -10.33
C PRO A 122 -4.65 -13.34 -11.18
N ASP A 123 -4.79 -13.50 -12.49
CA ASP A 123 -3.66 -13.47 -13.43
C ASP A 123 -2.96 -12.11 -13.49
N GLY A 124 -3.65 -11.03 -13.09
CA GLY A 124 -3.15 -9.65 -13.00
C GLY A 124 -2.76 -9.02 -14.35
N GLY A 125 -2.79 -9.79 -15.43
CA GLY A 125 -2.32 -9.43 -16.76
C GLY A 125 -0.82 -9.11 -16.82
N ALA A 126 -0.34 -8.74 -18.01
CA ALA A 126 1.06 -8.39 -18.26
C ALA A 126 1.55 -7.14 -17.51
N ASN A 127 0.65 -6.40 -16.86
CA ASN A 127 0.94 -5.14 -16.16
C ASN A 127 0.58 -5.20 -14.67
N ALA A 128 0.48 -6.41 -14.10
CA ALA A 128 0.24 -6.62 -12.68
C ALA A 128 1.27 -5.85 -11.85
N ALA A 129 0.78 -5.10 -10.86
CA ALA A 129 1.63 -4.47 -9.86
C ALA A 129 1.68 -5.41 -8.65
N PHE A 130 2.89 -5.68 -8.16
CA PHE A 130 3.10 -6.54 -7.00
C PHE A 130 3.51 -5.69 -5.80
N PHE A 131 3.04 -6.10 -4.63
CA PHE A 131 3.59 -5.59 -3.38
C PHE A 131 4.92 -6.30 -3.10
N PRO A 132 5.94 -5.60 -2.58
CA PRO A 132 7.23 -6.21 -2.28
C PRO A 132 7.11 -7.31 -1.22
N ASP A 133 8.00 -8.30 -1.29
CA ASP A 133 8.12 -9.29 -0.21
C ASP A 133 8.47 -8.62 1.12
N LEU A 134 7.98 -9.18 2.22
CA LEU A 134 8.32 -8.78 3.58
C LEU A 134 9.20 -9.86 4.21
N PRO A 135 10.54 -9.69 4.21
CA PRO A 135 11.45 -10.66 4.82
C PRO A 135 11.15 -10.81 6.31
N ALA A 136 11.10 -12.06 6.79
CA ALA A 136 10.76 -12.38 8.18
C ALA A 136 11.80 -11.89 9.21
N ASP A 137 13.03 -11.59 8.77
CA ASP A 137 14.06 -10.97 9.59
C ASP A 137 13.90 -9.44 9.71
N GLN A 138 13.09 -8.83 8.83
CA GLN A 138 12.83 -7.39 8.82
C GLN A 138 11.45 -7.01 9.34
N TRP A 139 10.48 -7.92 9.30
CA TRP A 139 9.08 -7.67 9.63
C TRP A 139 8.51 -8.76 10.53
N ASP A 140 7.92 -8.33 11.65
CA ASP A 140 7.07 -9.16 12.49
C ASP A 140 5.62 -9.01 12.01
N ILE A 141 4.94 -10.12 11.71
CA ILE A 141 3.63 -10.13 11.06
C ILE A 141 2.61 -10.81 11.98
N GLU A 142 1.63 -10.04 12.42
CA GLU A 142 0.47 -10.49 13.19
C GLU A 142 -0.74 -10.61 12.27
N ILE A 143 -1.47 -11.72 12.38
CA ILE A 143 -2.77 -11.89 11.71
C ILE A 143 -3.84 -11.36 12.67
N GLU A 144 -4.51 -10.28 12.29
CA GLU A 144 -5.53 -9.63 13.13
C GLU A 144 -6.88 -10.34 13.04
N ALA A 145 -7.26 -10.79 11.84
CA ALA A 145 -8.48 -11.54 11.62
C ALA A 145 -8.43 -12.30 10.29
N GLU A 146 -9.13 -13.43 10.26
CA GLU A 146 -9.33 -14.25 9.08
C GLU A 146 -10.82 -14.31 8.76
N ILE A 147 -11.16 -14.10 7.50
CA ILE A 147 -12.52 -14.09 6.98
C ILE A 147 -12.65 -15.23 5.98
N ALA A 148 -13.59 -16.13 6.25
CA ALA A 148 -13.89 -17.24 5.34
C ALA A 148 -14.49 -16.72 4.03
N ALA A 149 -14.30 -17.50 2.96
CA ALA A 149 -14.92 -17.21 1.67
C ALA A 149 -16.45 -17.23 1.76
N THR A 150 -17.09 -16.41 0.92
CA THR A 150 -18.51 -16.48 0.60
C THR A 150 -18.67 -16.88 -0.87
N ASP A 151 -19.92 -17.02 -1.34
CA ASP A 151 -20.19 -17.40 -2.74
C ASP A 151 -19.57 -16.42 -3.76
N ASP A 152 -19.49 -15.13 -3.41
CA ASP A 152 -19.03 -14.06 -4.32
C ASP A 152 -17.66 -13.47 -3.94
N VAL A 153 -17.14 -13.78 -2.75
CA VAL A 153 -15.92 -13.16 -2.21
C VAL A 153 -14.94 -14.24 -1.74
N PRO A 154 -13.69 -14.25 -2.24
CA PRO A 154 -12.68 -15.19 -1.76
C PRO A 154 -12.39 -14.99 -0.27
N ALA A 155 -11.82 -15.99 0.38
CA ALA A 155 -11.32 -15.82 1.74
C ALA A 155 -10.25 -14.72 1.76
N TYR A 156 -10.16 -13.99 2.88
CA TYR A 156 -9.12 -12.99 3.06
C TYR A 156 -8.79 -12.81 4.53
N ARG A 157 -7.65 -12.21 4.82
CA ARG A 157 -7.24 -11.90 6.18
C ARG A 157 -6.61 -10.51 6.28
N TYR A 158 -6.69 -9.94 7.47
CA TYR A 158 -6.02 -8.69 7.81
C TYR A 158 -4.71 -9.04 8.53
N ASP A 159 -3.59 -8.58 7.98
CA ASP A 159 -2.28 -8.69 8.59
C ASP A 159 -1.79 -7.28 9.00
N ARG A 160 -1.25 -7.18 10.21
CA ARG A 160 -0.44 -6.05 10.65
C ARG A 160 1.02 -6.47 10.66
N ALA A 161 1.87 -5.76 9.93
CA ALA A 161 3.32 -5.97 9.98
C ALA A 161 4.02 -4.79 10.65
N ILE A 162 4.90 -5.08 11.61
CA ILE A 162 5.74 -4.11 12.32
C ILE A 162 7.20 -4.36 11.94
N ARG A 163 7.92 -3.30 11.58
CA ARG A 163 9.33 -3.41 11.22
C ARG A 163 10.17 -3.74 12.45
N CYS A 164 11.01 -4.78 12.36
CA CYS A 164 11.89 -5.24 13.45
C CYS A 164 13.04 -4.26 13.74
N SER A 165 13.44 -3.45 12.75
CA SER A 165 14.51 -2.46 12.85
C SER A 165 13.99 -1.04 12.62
N ALA A 166 14.78 -0.05 13.04
CA ALA A 166 14.44 1.35 12.79
C ALA A 166 14.29 1.60 11.28
N PRO A 167 13.20 2.26 10.82
CA PRO A 167 13.05 2.60 9.41
C PRO A 167 14.10 3.64 9.00
N LYS A 168 14.30 3.76 7.69
CA LYS A 168 15.12 4.84 7.12
C LYS A 168 14.55 6.20 7.57
N PRO A 169 15.38 7.14 8.04
CA PRO A 169 14.91 8.45 8.44
C PRO A 169 14.28 9.19 7.27
N LEU A 170 13.23 9.96 7.55
CA LEU A 170 12.54 10.80 6.56
C LEU A 170 13.35 12.07 6.24
N PHE A 171 14.22 12.51 7.16
CA PHE A 171 15.05 13.72 7.09
C PHE A 171 16.42 13.49 7.74
#